data_AF-A0AAW0B643-F1
#
_entry.id   AF-A0AAW0B643-F1
#
_cell.length_a   1.000
_cell.length_b   1.000
_cell.length_c   1.000
_cell.angle_alpha   90.00
_cell.angle_beta   90.00
_cell.angle_gamma   90.00
#
_symmetry.space_group_name_H-M   'P 1'
#
loop_
_entity.id
_entity.type
_entity.pdbx_description
1 polymer ?
#
loop_
_entity_poly.entity_id
_entity_poly.type
_entity_poly.pdbx_seq_one_letter_code
_entity_poly.pdbx_strand_id
1 'polypeptide(L)'
;MTAHLQCHGWQLWLNSQTGYFSSGPTGPGFSTLTQEYPIRSLCSTADMLKPETCVRYLTNAESGNYDSVVLTHAWNSYQRMCINNLFGIEHQCSDACGMTVSSFIIWFRGDAGTWKRREPHGHVHEDISVFLDALCFNIGYSGMHRRKIVRDPEPRISWDGSSCDALFDRKEIQGGLTRFSFDFKTPKTAITNGILQLDTKEHMLAWLSQAHHILNVGEDIGGAEKCFIAEFFPILRFKHPNGPECRCDQSELSSTKPNIYLFVQPPPAQFSEIESWLRSQVSYWSFDEDGVNQMSECTRKRLHLPRVELDFAFVRIHSWPQYVYDALYTWQVARGFDPNTPEFARSLGYPILEPVT
;
A
#
# COMPACT_ATOMS: atom_id res chain seq x y z
N MET A 1 11.90 5.60 -22.84
CA MET A 1 12.53 6.93 -22.99
C MET A 1 13.93 6.98 -22.40
N THR A 2 14.15 6.54 -21.16
CA THR A 2 15.49 6.32 -20.55
C THR A 2 16.41 5.45 -21.40
N ALA A 3 15.90 4.34 -21.95
CA ALA A 3 16.65 3.48 -22.86
C ALA A 3 17.02 4.16 -24.19
N HIS A 4 16.16 5.04 -24.71
CA HIS A 4 16.41 5.78 -25.94
C HIS A 4 17.43 6.92 -25.73
N LEU A 5 17.42 7.54 -24.55
CA LEU A 5 18.32 8.64 -24.18
C LEU A 5 19.55 8.17 -23.38
N GLN A 6 19.71 6.86 -23.18
CA GLN A 6 20.79 6.23 -22.40
C GLN A 6 21.04 6.90 -21.05
N CYS A 7 19.98 7.25 -20.33
CA CYS A 7 20.06 7.98 -19.06
C CYS A 7 19.20 7.33 -17.97
N HIS A 8 19.54 7.61 -16.71
CA HIS A 8 18.70 7.22 -15.58
C HIS A 8 17.47 8.13 -15.48
N GLY A 9 16.38 7.63 -14.90
CA GLY A 9 15.12 8.37 -14.77
C GLY A 9 15.29 9.74 -14.08
N TRP A 10 16.15 9.82 -13.06
CA TRP A 10 16.46 11.06 -12.33
C TRP A 10 17.31 12.07 -13.12
N GLN A 11 17.83 11.70 -14.29
CA GLN A 11 18.57 12.57 -15.20
C GLN A 11 17.70 13.13 -16.33
N LEU A 12 16.44 12.70 -16.40
CA LEU A 12 15.48 13.21 -17.38
C LEU A 12 14.90 14.53 -16.89
N TRP A 13 14.82 15.49 -17.81
CA TRP A 13 14.06 16.72 -17.63
C TRP A 13 13.48 17.15 -18.97
N LEU A 14 12.38 17.91 -18.93
CA LEU A 14 11.74 18.44 -20.12
C LEU A 14 12.21 19.86 -20.38
N ASN A 15 12.75 20.11 -21.57
CA ASN A 15 13.09 21.46 -21.97
C ASN A 15 11.81 22.20 -22.37
N SER A 16 11.39 23.17 -21.56
CA SER A 16 10.16 23.94 -21.80
C SER A 16 10.21 24.83 -23.04
N GLN A 17 11.40 25.19 -23.53
CA GLN A 17 11.57 26.01 -24.73
C GLN A 17 11.46 25.18 -26.01
N THR A 18 11.95 23.93 -25.98
CA THR A 18 11.98 23.07 -27.17
C THR A 18 10.88 22.01 -27.18
N GLY A 19 10.31 21.68 -26.01
CA GLY A 19 9.32 20.63 -25.85
C GLY A 19 9.88 19.21 -25.83
N TYR A 20 11.21 19.04 -25.88
CA TYR A 20 11.86 17.73 -25.95
C TYR A 20 12.39 17.29 -24.58
N PHE A 21 12.27 15.99 -24.29
CA PHE A 21 12.95 15.36 -23.17
C PHE A 21 14.45 15.34 -23.42
N SER A 22 15.21 15.81 -22.44
CA SER A 22 16.67 15.89 -22.46
C SER A 22 17.25 15.11 -21.27
N SER A 23 18.51 14.69 -21.39
CA SER A 23 19.27 14.07 -20.31
C SER A 23 20.37 15.00 -19.83
N GLY A 24 20.49 15.23 -18.51
CA GLY A 24 21.62 16.00 -17.96
C GLY A 24 21.51 16.26 -16.46
N PRO A 25 22.63 16.64 -15.81
CA PRO A 25 22.70 16.87 -14.36
C PRO A 25 22.02 18.15 -13.86
N THR A 26 21.51 19.00 -14.77
CA THR A 26 21.12 20.40 -14.50
C THR A 26 19.65 20.71 -14.83
N GLY A 27 18.74 19.74 -14.68
CA GLY A 27 17.30 19.95 -14.79
C GLY A 27 16.57 19.66 -13.47
N PRO A 28 15.34 20.18 -13.27
CA PRO A 28 14.49 19.75 -12.16
C PRO A 28 14.18 18.26 -12.35
N GLY A 29 14.80 17.42 -11.53
CA GLY A 29 14.57 15.98 -11.57
C GLY A 29 13.11 15.68 -11.24
N PHE A 30 12.52 14.74 -11.96
CA PHE A 30 11.21 14.19 -11.64
C PHE A 30 11.32 12.70 -11.37
N SER A 31 10.47 12.19 -10.48
CA SER A 31 10.41 10.75 -10.20
C SER A 31 9.76 10.05 -11.39
N THR A 32 10.50 9.18 -12.07
CA THR A 32 9.94 8.33 -13.12
C THR A 32 9.31 7.09 -12.49
N LEU A 33 8.04 6.81 -12.80
CA LEU A 33 7.46 5.49 -12.52
C LEU A 33 8.18 4.46 -13.40
N THR A 34 8.82 3.47 -12.79
CA THR A 34 9.56 2.39 -13.46
C THR A 34 8.62 1.31 -14.00
N GLN A 35 7.53 1.70 -14.67
CA GLN A 35 6.67 0.74 -15.36
C GLN A 35 6.97 0.81 -16.86
N GLU A 36 7.62 -0.23 -17.38
CA GLU A 36 7.96 -0.36 -18.79
C GLU A 36 6.69 -0.63 -19.61
N TYR A 37 6.03 0.43 -20.07
CA TYR A 37 5.05 0.30 -21.14
C TYR A 37 5.75 0.53 -22.47
N PRO A 38 5.56 -0.35 -23.46
CA PRO A 38 6.03 -0.12 -24.82
C PRO A 38 5.15 0.97 -25.45
N ILE A 39 5.41 2.23 -25.08
CA ILE A 39 4.83 3.37 -25.78
C ILE A 39 5.56 3.43 -27.12
N ARG A 40 4.93 2.86 -28.16
CA ARG A 40 5.54 2.67 -29.49
C ARG A 40 5.92 3.98 -30.19
N SER A 41 5.38 5.10 -29.73
CA SER A 41 5.85 6.44 -30.08
C SER A 41 5.28 7.43 -29.08
N LEU A 42 6.09 8.01 -28.18
CA LEU A 42 5.67 9.24 -27.50
C LEU A 42 5.87 10.37 -28.50
N CYS A 43 4.82 11.14 -28.80
CA CYS A 43 5.02 12.44 -29.47
C CYS A 43 5.91 13.30 -28.56
N SER A 44 7.13 13.60 -29.01
CA SER A 44 8.14 14.34 -28.26
C SER A 44 7.91 15.87 -28.30
N THR A 45 6.65 16.29 -28.39
CA THR A 45 6.27 17.67 -28.67
C THR A 45 5.70 18.35 -27.43
N ALA A 46 6.00 19.63 -27.23
CA ALA A 46 5.44 20.46 -26.14
C ALA A 46 3.90 20.44 -26.10
N ASP A 47 3.25 20.13 -27.23
CA ASP A 47 1.79 19.99 -27.30
C ASP A 47 1.25 18.88 -26.41
N MET A 48 2.04 17.84 -26.09
CA MET A 48 1.67 16.80 -25.11
C MET A 48 1.63 17.32 -23.67
N LEU A 49 2.12 18.53 -23.39
CA LEU A 49 1.94 19.18 -22.09
C LEU A 49 0.54 19.78 -21.93
N LYS A 50 -0.20 19.97 -23.02
CA LYS A 50 -1.58 20.41 -22.96
C LYS A 50 -2.45 19.21 -22.55
N PRO A 51 -3.20 19.29 -21.44
CA PRO A 51 -3.96 18.16 -20.91
C PRO A 51 -4.86 17.51 -21.96
N GLU A 52 -5.59 18.31 -22.75
CA GLU A 52 -6.52 17.82 -23.76
C GLU A 52 -5.82 17.07 -24.91
N THR A 53 -4.67 17.57 -25.36
CA THR A 53 -3.87 16.91 -26.40
C THR A 53 -3.35 15.57 -25.90
N CYS A 54 -2.84 15.55 -24.67
CA CYS A 54 -2.31 14.34 -24.04
C CYS A 54 -3.41 13.27 -23.89
N VAL A 55 -4.55 13.65 -23.32
CA VAL A 55 -5.68 12.73 -23.11
C VAL A 55 -6.17 12.20 -24.45
N ARG A 56 -6.43 13.07 -25.45
CA ARG A 56 -6.89 12.63 -26.78
C ARG A 56 -5.90 11.69 -27.47
N TYR A 57 -4.60 11.92 -27.30
CA TYR A 57 -3.58 11.03 -27.85
C TYR A 57 -3.62 9.66 -27.17
N LEU A 58 -3.63 9.64 -25.83
CA LEU A 58 -3.60 8.42 -25.04
C LEU A 58 -4.90 7.61 -25.10
N THR A 59 -6.04 8.25 -25.40
CA THR A 59 -7.32 7.53 -25.56
C THR A 59 -7.53 6.98 -26.96
N ASN A 60 -6.66 7.29 -27.94
CA ASN A 60 -6.75 6.75 -29.28
C ASN A 60 -6.49 5.23 -29.29
N ALA A 61 -7.32 4.47 -30.02
CA ALA A 61 -7.30 3.01 -30.05
C ALA A 61 -5.95 2.41 -30.48
N GLU A 62 -5.17 3.14 -31.28
CA GLU A 62 -3.82 2.72 -31.71
C GLU A 62 -2.77 2.79 -30.60
N SER A 63 -3.04 3.55 -29.54
CA SER A 63 -2.09 3.80 -28.44
C SER A 63 -2.17 2.74 -27.33
N GLY A 64 -3.27 1.97 -27.26
CA GLY A 64 -3.47 0.91 -26.26
C GLY A 64 -4.26 1.37 -25.03
N ASN A 65 -4.54 0.44 -24.11
CA ASN A 65 -5.27 0.74 -22.87
C ASN A 65 -4.28 1.23 -21.78
N TYR A 66 -4.43 2.49 -21.35
CA TYR A 66 -3.63 3.12 -20.31
C TYR A 66 -4.37 3.32 -18.98
N ASP A 67 -5.56 2.76 -18.82
CA ASP A 67 -6.43 2.99 -17.67
C ASP A 67 -5.71 2.65 -16.34
N SER A 68 -5.00 1.52 -16.29
CA SER A 68 -4.21 1.11 -15.11
C SER A 68 -3.00 2.00 -14.82
N VAL A 69 -2.42 2.61 -15.87
CA VAL A 69 -1.26 3.50 -15.77
C VAL A 69 -1.67 4.83 -15.18
N VAL A 70 -2.75 5.41 -15.72
CA VAL A 70 -3.32 6.67 -15.23
C VAL A 70 -3.75 6.52 -13.78
N LEU A 71 -4.44 5.41 -13.45
CA LEU A 71 -4.87 5.17 -12.07
C LEU A 71 -3.69 4.92 -11.12
N THR A 72 -2.65 4.21 -11.55
CA THR A 72 -1.42 4.04 -10.75
C THR A 72 -0.70 5.37 -10.55
N HIS A 73 -0.70 6.26 -11.55
CA HIS A 73 -0.13 7.59 -11.40
C HIS A 73 -0.93 8.44 -10.41
N ALA A 74 -2.26 8.47 -10.55
CA ALA A 74 -3.16 9.13 -9.62
C ALA A 74 -2.98 8.62 -8.18
N TRP A 75 -2.84 7.30 -8.02
CA TRP A 75 -2.52 6.68 -6.73
C TRP A 75 -1.23 7.24 -6.15
N ASN A 76 -0.13 7.29 -6.91
CA ASN A 76 1.16 7.84 -6.46
C ASN A 76 1.15 9.34 -6.16
N SER A 77 0.12 10.08 -6.60
CA SER A 77 -0.05 11.52 -6.34
C SER A 77 -0.70 11.83 -4.98
N TYR A 78 -0.86 10.84 -4.10
CA TYR A 78 -1.40 11.05 -2.76
C TYR A 78 -0.56 12.03 -1.94
N GLN A 79 -1.21 12.72 -1.01
CA GLN A 79 -0.61 13.50 0.05
C GLN A 79 -0.80 12.79 1.38
N ARG A 80 0.22 12.84 2.23
CA ARG A 80 0.13 12.36 3.61
C ARG A 80 -0.51 13.46 4.45
N MET A 81 -1.66 13.19 5.01
CA MET A 81 -2.34 14.13 5.89
C MET A 81 -1.90 13.91 7.34
N CYS A 82 -1.58 14.99 8.04
CA CYS A 82 -1.40 14.92 9.49
C CYS A 82 -2.77 14.80 10.17
N ILE A 83 -2.90 13.89 11.14
CA ILE A 83 -4.15 13.76 11.88
C ILE A 83 -4.58 15.05 12.56
N ASN A 84 -3.62 15.86 13.03
CA ASN A 84 -3.90 17.17 13.65
C ASN A 84 -4.59 18.14 12.68
N ASN A 85 -4.31 18.03 11.37
CA ASN A 85 -4.95 18.85 10.35
C ASN A 85 -6.46 18.55 10.23
N LEU A 86 -6.89 17.31 10.52
CA LEU A 86 -8.32 16.95 10.56
C LEU A 86 -9.08 17.65 11.70
N PHE A 87 -8.37 18.19 12.69
CA PHE A 87 -8.92 18.89 13.85
C PHE A 87 -8.61 20.39 13.82
N GLY A 88 -8.00 20.90 12.74
CA GLY A 88 -7.61 22.31 12.64
C GLY A 88 -6.53 22.72 13.64
N ILE A 89 -5.76 21.76 14.16
CA ILE A 89 -4.69 22.03 15.12
C ILE A 89 -3.43 22.39 14.33
N GLU A 90 -3.06 23.67 14.35
CA GLU A 90 -1.86 24.16 13.68
C GLU A 90 -0.60 23.56 14.31
N HIS A 91 0.26 23.00 13.46
CA HIS A 91 1.56 22.50 13.90
C HIS A 91 2.58 23.63 14.01
N GLN A 92 3.09 23.86 15.22
CA GLN A 92 4.39 24.53 15.41
C GLN A 92 5.52 23.53 15.17
N CYS A 93 5.67 23.03 13.94
CA CYS A 93 6.84 22.23 13.58
C CYS A 93 7.82 23.15 12.83
N SER A 94 9.00 23.38 13.40
CA SER A 94 10.06 24.08 12.67
C SER A 94 10.54 23.18 11.55
N ASP A 95 10.75 23.77 10.36
CA ASP A 95 11.11 23.13 9.09
C ASP A 95 12.42 22.30 9.10
N ALA A 96 13.04 22.09 10.27
CA ALA A 96 14.37 21.51 10.43
C ALA A 96 14.40 19.97 10.51
N CYS A 97 13.27 19.27 10.72
CA CYS A 97 13.25 17.82 10.65
C CYS A 97 12.78 17.38 9.25
N GLY A 98 13.72 17.13 8.34
CA GLY A 98 13.46 16.65 6.96
C GLY A 98 12.78 15.27 6.86
N MET A 99 12.12 14.81 7.92
CA MET A 99 11.27 13.64 7.99
C MET A 99 9.95 14.06 8.64
N THR A 100 8.86 13.93 7.89
CA THR A 100 7.46 14.12 8.27
C THR A 100 6.99 13.14 9.37
N VAL A 101 7.69 13.07 10.50
CA VAL A 101 7.36 12.18 11.63
C VAL A 101 6.00 12.58 12.24
N SER A 102 5.48 13.79 11.97
CA SER A 102 4.16 14.24 12.43
C SER A 102 2.97 13.64 11.66
N SER A 103 3.18 12.92 10.56
CA SER A 103 2.07 12.38 9.74
C SER A 103 1.72 10.92 10.06
N PHE A 104 2.41 10.29 11.01
CA PHE A 104 2.27 8.86 11.28
C PHE A 104 2.00 8.59 12.76
N ILE A 105 1.18 7.57 13.01
CA ILE A 105 1.15 6.89 14.30
C ILE A 105 1.98 5.63 14.13
N ILE A 106 3.03 5.47 14.95
CA ILE A 106 4.02 4.40 14.77
C ILE A 106 4.06 3.54 16.02
N TRP A 107 4.02 2.22 15.82
CA TRP A 107 4.34 1.21 16.82
C TRP A 107 5.69 0.58 16.51
N PHE A 108 6.54 0.55 17.51
CA PHE A 108 7.85 -0.10 17.43
C PHE A 108 8.13 -0.86 18.72
N ARG A 109 9.01 -1.84 18.63
CA ARG A 109 9.40 -2.64 19.78
C ARG A 109 10.54 -1.95 20.54
N GLY A 110 10.33 -1.68 21.82
CA GLY A 110 11.38 -1.16 22.69
C GLY A 110 12.33 -2.26 23.18
N ASP A 111 13.41 -1.87 23.86
CA ASP A 111 14.47 -2.77 24.34
C ASP A 111 13.97 -3.88 25.27
N ALA A 112 12.90 -3.62 26.03
CA ALA A 112 12.25 -4.60 26.91
C ALA A 112 11.32 -5.58 26.16
N GLY A 113 11.28 -5.53 24.83
CA GLY A 113 10.41 -6.36 24.00
C GLY A 113 8.94 -5.92 23.97
N THR A 114 8.58 -4.84 24.66
CA THR A 114 7.23 -4.25 24.71
C THR A 114 6.99 -3.31 23.53
N TRP A 115 5.78 -3.32 22.97
CA TRP A 115 5.34 -2.35 21.97
C TRP A 115 5.20 -0.95 22.59
N LYS A 116 5.78 0.05 21.93
CA LYS A 116 5.62 1.47 22.26
C LYS A 116 4.89 2.16 21.11
N ARG A 117 3.89 2.98 21.44
CA ARG A 117 3.18 3.86 20.50
C ARG A 117 3.86 5.23 20.52
N ARG A 118 4.21 5.75 19.34
CA ARG A 118 4.63 7.14 19.14
C ARG A 118 3.55 7.84 18.32
N GLU A 119 3.04 8.90 18.89
CA GLU A 119 2.06 9.77 18.25
C GLU A 119 2.75 11.01 17.66
N PRO A 120 2.12 11.68 16.68
CA PRO A 120 2.53 13.00 16.23
C PRO A 120 2.68 13.98 17.39
N HIS A 121 3.68 14.87 17.33
CA HIS A 121 3.98 15.84 18.38
C HIS A 121 2.73 16.67 18.77
N GLY A 122 2.34 16.61 20.04
CA GLY A 122 1.22 17.36 20.61
C GLY A 122 0.52 16.54 21.68
N HIS A 123 -0.19 17.18 22.62
CA HIS A 123 -1.12 16.47 23.48
C HIS A 123 -2.25 15.96 22.59
N VAL A 124 -2.44 14.64 22.49
CA VAL A 124 -3.60 14.07 21.80
C VAL A 124 -4.84 14.57 22.52
N HIS A 125 -5.57 15.46 21.85
CA HIS A 125 -6.87 15.92 22.31
C HIS A 125 -7.79 14.70 22.44
N GLU A 126 -8.65 14.67 23.45
CA GLU A 126 -9.55 13.53 23.69
C GLU A 126 -10.34 13.15 22.43
N ASP A 127 -10.78 14.14 21.67
CA ASP A 127 -11.47 13.97 20.38
C ASP A 127 -10.65 13.23 19.32
N ILE A 128 -9.32 13.39 19.29
CA ILE A 128 -8.43 12.67 18.38
C ILE A 128 -8.39 11.19 18.77
N SER A 129 -8.30 10.89 20.07
CA SER A 129 -8.29 9.50 20.55
C SER A 129 -9.61 8.80 20.22
N VAL A 130 -10.75 9.45 20.51
CA VAL A 130 -12.07 8.91 20.20
C VAL A 130 -12.25 8.67 18.70
N PHE A 131 -11.80 9.61 17.88
CA PHE A 131 -11.84 9.45 16.41
C PHE A 131 -10.94 8.30 15.93
N LEU A 132 -9.73 8.20 16.48
CA LEU A 132 -8.80 7.13 16.15
C LEU A 132 -9.38 5.76 16.50
N ASP A 133 -9.95 5.59 17.69
CA ASP A 133 -10.50 4.30 18.11
C ASP A 133 -11.67 3.82 17.23
N ALA A 134 -12.37 4.75 16.57
CA ALA A 134 -13.46 4.49 15.61
C ALA A 134 -13.00 4.37 14.14
N LEU A 135 -11.70 4.51 13.88
CA LEU A 135 -11.12 4.48 12.54
C LEU A 135 -11.08 3.04 12.00
N CYS A 136 -11.62 2.85 10.79
CA CYS A 136 -11.68 1.59 10.06
C CYS A 136 -10.81 1.70 8.79
N PHE A 137 -10.04 0.67 8.47
CA PHE A 137 -9.12 0.69 7.32
C PHE A 137 -9.77 0.34 5.98
N ASN A 138 -11.03 -0.07 6.00
CA ASN A 138 -11.84 -0.34 4.79
C ASN A 138 -12.86 0.77 4.50
N ILE A 139 -12.72 1.93 5.13
CA ILE A 139 -13.66 3.06 5.03
C ILE A 139 -12.94 4.28 4.45
N GLY A 140 -13.59 4.96 3.51
CA GLY A 140 -13.24 6.32 3.11
C GLY A 140 -14.02 7.34 3.93
N TYR A 141 -13.38 8.46 4.25
CA TYR A 141 -13.89 9.48 5.15
C TYR A 141 -13.91 10.86 4.50
N SER A 142 -14.88 11.70 4.87
CA SER A 142 -14.81 13.16 4.66
C SER A 142 -13.99 13.80 5.76
N GLY A 143 -12.95 14.56 5.42
CA GLY A 143 -12.10 15.29 6.37
C GLY A 143 -12.77 16.48 7.04
N MET A 144 -13.73 17.13 6.38
CA MET A 144 -14.43 18.29 6.95
C MET A 144 -15.29 17.89 8.14
N HIS A 145 -16.02 16.78 8.02
CA HIS A 145 -16.97 16.32 9.04
C HIS A 145 -16.48 15.10 9.82
N ARG A 146 -15.33 14.52 9.44
CA ARG A 146 -14.78 13.25 9.98
C ARG A 146 -15.80 12.11 9.93
N ARG A 147 -16.66 12.12 8.91
CA ARG A 147 -17.75 11.15 8.69
C ARG A 147 -17.31 10.07 7.72
N LYS A 148 -17.82 8.85 7.93
CA LYS A 148 -17.71 7.74 6.98
C LYS A 148 -18.53 8.11 5.74
N ILE A 149 -17.96 7.98 4.55
CA ILE A 149 -18.65 8.28 3.29
C ILE A 149 -18.79 7.06 2.40
N VAL A 150 -17.85 6.12 2.52
CA VAL A 150 -17.84 4.92 1.69
C VAL A 150 -17.21 3.76 2.45
N ARG A 151 -17.66 2.55 2.15
CA ARG A 151 -17.13 1.30 2.64
C ARG A 151 -16.75 0.39 1.49
N ASP A 152 -15.62 -0.28 1.66
CA ASP A 152 -15.31 -1.49 0.93
C ASP A 152 -15.93 -2.69 1.66
N PRO A 153 -16.95 -3.35 1.08
CA PRO A 153 -17.62 -4.48 1.72
C PRO A 153 -16.72 -5.72 1.78
N GLU A 154 -15.79 -5.86 0.84
CA GLU A 154 -14.90 -7.02 0.69
C GLU A 154 -13.45 -6.54 0.52
N PRO A 155 -12.85 -5.93 1.56
CA PRO A 155 -11.49 -5.43 1.47
C PRO A 155 -10.56 -6.61 1.20
N ARG A 156 -9.98 -6.64 0.00
CA ARG A 156 -8.97 -7.62 -0.38
C ARG A 156 -7.67 -7.27 0.30
N ILE A 157 -7.46 -7.85 1.47
CA ILE A 157 -6.25 -7.65 2.22
C ILE A 157 -5.21 -8.66 1.75
N SER A 158 -4.11 -8.15 1.21
CA SER A 158 -3.06 -8.97 0.62
C SER A 158 -1.73 -8.75 1.34
N TRP A 159 -1.07 -9.83 1.76
CA TRP A 159 0.34 -9.77 2.12
C TRP A 159 1.21 -9.89 0.86
N ASP A 160 2.07 -8.91 0.63
CA ASP A 160 3.09 -8.93 -0.40
C ASP A 160 4.40 -9.49 0.18
N GLY A 161 4.82 -10.63 -0.37
CA GLY A 161 6.07 -11.31 -0.05
C GLY A 161 7.12 -11.21 -1.15
N SER A 162 6.95 -10.33 -2.14
CA SER A 162 7.86 -10.18 -3.29
C SER A 162 9.31 -9.85 -2.91
N SER A 163 9.54 -9.34 -1.71
CA SER A 163 10.90 -9.10 -1.20
C SER A 163 11.58 -10.35 -0.59
N CYS A 164 10.89 -11.50 -0.57
CA CYS A 164 11.39 -12.76 -0.07
C CYS A 164 11.27 -13.85 -1.13
N ASP A 165 12.35 -14.12 -1.86
CA ASP A 165 12.43 -15.13 -2.94
C ASP A 165 12.10 -16.57 -2.50
N ALA A 166 11.99 -16.81 -1.20
CA ALA A 166 11.65 -18.13 -0.64
C ALA A 166 10.14 -18.34 -0.50
N LEU A 167 9.32 -17.30 -0.61
CA LEU A 167 7.87 -17.42 -0.53
C LEU A 167 7.23 -17.37 -1.91
N PHE A 168 6.32 -18.30 -2.16
CA PHE A 168 5.58 -18.38 -3.42
C PHE A 168 4.19 -19.00 -3.19
N ASP A 169 3.39 -19.13 -4.25
CA ASP A 169 2.03 -19.72 -4.20
C ASP A 169 1.18 -19.10 -3.07
N ARG A 170 1.12 -17.76 -3.03
CA ARG A 170 0.28 -17.03 -2.09
C ARG A 170 -1.18 -17.42 -2.30
N LYS A 171 -1.87 -17.81 -1.22
CA LYS A 171 -3.32 -18.05 -1.22
C LYS A 171 -3.97 -17.51 0.04
N GLU A 172 -5.15 -16.95 -0.10
CA GLU A 172 -6.04 -16.71 1.03
C GLU A 172 -6.80 -17.99 1.35
N ILE A 173 -6.90 -18.33 2.63
CA ILE A 173 -7.59 -19.52 3.13
C ILE A 173 -8.70 -19.12 4.11
N GLN A 174 -9.44 -20.10 4.62
CA GLN A 174 -10.53 -19.87 5.57
C GLN A 174 -10.07 -19.04 6.79
N GLY A 175 -10.90 -18.06 7.16
CA GLY A 175 -10.62 -17.17 8.30
C GLY A 175 -9.72 -15.98 7.98
N GLY A 176 -9.46 -15.68 6.70
CA GLY A 176 -8.67 -14.52 6.26
C GLY A 176 -7.16 -14.68 6.43
N LEU A 177 -6.70 -15.89 6.75
CA LEU A 177 -5.28 -16.21 6.80
C LEU A 177 -4.70 -16.18 5.39
N THR A 178 -3.48 -15.65 5.27
CA THR A 178 -2.70 -15.77 4.04
C THR A 178 -1.66 -16.87 4.21
N ARG A 179 -1.67 -17.83 3.29
CA ARG A 179 -0.71 -18.91 3.18
C ARG A 179 0.32 -18.60 2.10
N PHE A 180 1.58 -18.89 2.38
CA PHE A 180 2.66 -18.94 1.41
C PHE A 180 3.32 -20.31 1.45
N SER A 181 3.62 -20.88 0.29
CA SER A 181 4.54 -22.01 0.17
C SER A 181 5.97 -21.53 0.33
N PHE A 182 6.82 -22.37 0.93
CA PHE A 182 8.22 -22.03 1.23
C PHE A 182 9.22 -22.94 0.50
N ASP A 183 10.18 -22.34 -0.21
CA ASP A 183 11.23 -23.08 -0.93
C ASP A 183 12.54 -23.15 -0.13
N PHE A 184 12.91 -24.37 0.26
CA PHE A 184 14.19 -24.68 0.89
C PHE A 184 15.42 -24.47 0.01
N LYS A 185 15.24 -24.35 -1.31
CA LYS A 185 16.35 -24.19 -2.25
C LYS A 185 16.84 -22.75 -2.30
N THR A 186 16.03 -21.79 -1.83
CA THR A 186 16.42 -20.38 -1.79
C THR A 186 17.59 -20.17 -0.82
N PRO A 187 18.67 -19.46 -1.22
CA PRO A 187 19.82 -19.23 -0.35
C PRO A 187 19.43 -18.59 0.98
N LYS A 188 20.03 -19.04 2.09
CA LYS A 188 19.76 -18.51 3.45
C LYS A 188 19.92 -17.00 3.55
N THR A 189 20.85 -16.42 2.79
CA THR A 189 21.11 -14.97 2.74
C THR A 189 19.97 -14.18 2.09
N ALA A 190 19.25 -14.76 1.13
CA ALA A 190 18.07 -14.16 0.51
C ALA A 190 16.84 -14.20 1.43
N ILE A 191 16.80 -15.16 2.37
CA ILE A 191 15.70 -15.32 3.33
C ILE A 191 15.79 -14.31 4.49
N THR A 192 17.00 -14.02 4.99
CA THR A 192 17.19 -13.29 6.26
C THR A 192 17.03 -11.76 6.17
N ASN A 193 16.75 -11.23 4.99
CA ASN A 193 16.44 -9.82 4.75
C ASN A 193 15.05 -9.62 4.13
N GLY A 194 14.28 -10.70 3.97
CA GLY A 194 12.92 -10.61 3.45
C GLY A 194 12.01 -9.81 4.36
N ILE A 195 11.02 -9.18 3.75
CA ILE A 195 9.93 -8.46 4.40
C ILE A 195 8.59 -8.96 3.85
N LEU A 196 7.60 -9.12 4.72
CA LEU A 196 6.20 -9.13 4.30
C LEU A 196 5.57 -7.79 4.67
N GLN A 197 4.91 -7.19 3.69
CA GLN A 197 4.19 -5.93 3.85
C GLN A 197 2.76 -6.10 3.38
N LEU A 198 1.87 -5.25 3.85
CA LEU A 198 0.49 -5.24 3.39
C LEU A 198 0.41 -4.51 2.04
N ASP A 199 -0.22 -5.14 1.06
CA ASP A 199 -0.65 -4.50 -0.18
C ASP A 199 -2.07 -3.99 -0.01
N THR A 200 -2.16 -2.67 0.11
CA THR A 200 -3.40 -1.90 0.25
C THR A 200 -3.75 -1.14 -1.03
N LYS A 201 -2.95 -1.33 -2.09
CA LYS A 201 -3.02 -0.56 -3.32
C LYS A 201 -4.39 -0.73 -3.99
N GLU A 202 -4.91 -1.95 -4.00
CA GLU A 202 -6.20 -2.26 -4.63
C GLU A 202 -7.35 -1.44 -4.02
N HIS A 203 -7.40 -1.29 -2.69
CA HIS A 203 -8.42 -0.50 -2.01
C HIS A 203 -8.37 0.99 -2.41
N MET A 204 -7.17 1.58 -2.46
CA MET A 204 -7.02 2.98 -2.88
C MET A 204 -7.29 3.19 -4.38
N LEU A 205 -6.93 2.22 -5.23
CA LEU A 205 -7.26 2.25 -6.65
C LEU A 205 -8.77 2.12 -6.87
N ALA A 206 -9.44 1.24 -6.12
CA ALA A 206 -10.89 1.10 -6.13
C ALA A 206 -11.56 2.45 -5.78
N TRP A 207 -11.10 3.13 -4.72
CA TRP A 207 -11.55 4.49 -4.40
C TRP A 207 -11.39 5.46 -5.57
N LEU A 208 -10.16 5.63 -6.08
CA LEU A 208 -9.88 6.59 -7.14
C LEU A 208 -10.68 6.32 -8.43
N SER A 209 -10.94 5.06 -8.73
CA SER A 209 -11.69 4.67 -9.94
C SER A 209 -13.19 5.04 -9.90
N GLN A 210 -13.75 5.31 -8.71
CA GLN A 210 -15.18 5.62 -8.56
C GLN A 210 -15.48 6.77 -7.59
N ALA A 211 -14.46 7.57 -7.23
CA ALA A 211 -14.58 8.66 -6.27
C ALA A 211 -15.67 9.67 -6.67
N HIS A 212 -15.76 10.05 -7.96
CA HIS A 212 -16.77 11.01 -8.43
C HIS A 212 -18.20 10.53 -8.23
N HIS A 213 -18.48 9.25 -8.49
CA HIS A 213 -19.75 8.61 -8.19
C HIS A 213 -20.12 8.75 -6.71
N ILE A 214 -19.20 8.39 -5.81
CA ILE A 214 -19.41 8.45 -4.36
C ILE A 214 -19.65 9.90 -3.90
N LEU A 215 -18.82 10.82 -4.40
CA LEU A 215 -18.85 12.22 -3.99
C LEU A 215 -20.11 12.96 -4.47
N ASN A 216 -20.70 12.53 -5.60
CA ASN A 216 -21.95 13.08 -6.10
C ASN A 216 -23.17 12.59 -5.30
N VAL A 217 -23.11 11.39 -4.71
CA VAL A 217 -24.19 10.83 -3.89
C VAL A 217 -24.22 11.42 -2.48
N GLY A 218 -23.07 11.81 -1.93
CA GLY A 218 -23.00 12.36 -0.57
C GLY A 218 -23.23 13.87 -0.53
N GLU A 219 -24.20 14.30 0.28
CA GLU A 219 -24.40 15.72 0.59
C GLU A 219 -23.25 16.26 1.47
N ASP A 220 -22.76 17.47 1.13
CA ASP A 220 -21.88 18.29 1.97
C ASP A 220 -20.53 17.65 2.40
N ILE A 221 -19.79 17.10 1.44
CA ILE A 221 -18.46 16.50 1.68
C ILE A 221 -17.35 17.57 1.75
N GLY A 222 -17.64 18.80 1.30
CA GLY A 222 -16.74 19.94 1.41
C GLY A 222 -15.56 19.94 0.42
N GLY A 223 -15.55 19.04 -0.56
CA GLY A 223 -14.50 18.90 -1.58
C GLY A 223 -13.84 17.51 -1.57
N ALA A 224 -13.46 17.00 -2.75
CA ALA A 224 -12.82 15.69 -2.90
C ALA A 224 -11.44 15.65 -2.24
N GLU A 225 -10.73 16.77 -2.25
CA GLU A 225 -9.40 16.97 -1.68
C GLU A 225 -9.37 16.87 -0.15
N LYS A 226 -10.53 16.98 0.48
CA LYS A 226 -10.69 16.81 1.93
C LYS A 226 -11.01 15.38 2.31
N CYS A 227 -11.27 14.49 1.34
CA CYS A 227 -11.50 13.08 1.63
C CYS A 227 -10.19 12.36 1.92
N PHE A 228 -10.26 11.32 2.76
CA PHE A 228 -9.10 10.51 3.07
C PHE A 228 -9.43 9.04 3.29
N ILE A 229 -8.41 8.21 3.13
CA ILE A 229 -8.39 6.79 3.48
C ILE A 229 -7.30 6.57 4.51
N ALA A 230 -7.64 5.85 5.58
CA ALA A 230 -6.68 5.39 6.56
C ALA A 230 -6.09 4.05 6.13
N GLU A 231 -4.77 3.93 6.22
CA GLU A 231 -4.02 2.72 5.90
C GLU A 231 -3.27 2.24 7.14
N PHE A 232 -3.42 0.98 7.49
CA PHE A 232 -2.55 0.30 8.44
C PHE A 232 -1.48 -0.50 7.70
N PHE A 233 -0.21 -0.26 8.03
CA PHE A 233 0.93 -0.84 7.34
C PHE A 233 1.84 -1.57 8.35
N PRO A 234 1.56 -2.85 8.64
CA PRO A 234 2.44 -3.70 9.41
C PRO A 234 3.59 -4.23 8.54
N ILE A 235 4.80 -4.28 9.12
CA ILE A 235 5.98 -4.85 8.47
C ILE A 235 6.45 -6.07 9.27
N LEU A 236 6.38 -7.24 8.65
CA LEU A 236 6.97 -8.46 9.18
C LEU A 236 8.37 -8.64 8.60
N ARG A 237 9.35 -8.96 9.45
CA ARG A 237 10.72 -9.26 9.03
C ARG A 237 11.05 -10.70 9.30
N PHE A 238 11.75 -11.31 8.34
CA PHE A 238 12.39 -12.60 8.52
C PHE A 238 13.67 -12.42 9.33
N LYS A 239 13.71 -13.01 10.52
CA LYS A 239 14.89 -13.02 11.37
C LYS A 239 15.57 -14.38 11.30
N HIS A 240 16.90 -14.35 11.31
CA HIS A 240 17.70 -15.56 11.40
C HIS A 240 17.28 -16.36 12.64
N PRO A 241 17.24 -17.70 12.57
CA PRO A 241 17.10 -18.53 13.76
C PRO A 241 18.31 -18.28 14.67
N ASN A 242 18.16 -17.39 15.65
CA ASN A 242 19.14 -17.21 16.71
C ASN A 242 18.77 -18.13 17.88
N GLY A 243 19.71 -18.96 18.33
CA GLY A 243 19.56 -19.79 19.51
C GLY A 243 20.36 -21.09 19.43
N PRO A 244 20.62 -21.73 20.59
CA PRO A 244 21.27 -23.05 20.62
C PRO A 244 20.43 -24.08 19.86
N GLU A 245 21.11 -25.00 19.18
CA GLU A 245 20.46 -26.13 18.50
C GLU A 245 19.58 -26.91 19.49
N CYS A 246 18.30 -27.09 19.14
CA CYS A 246 17.38 -27.87 19.96
C CYS A 246 17.85 -29.33 20.02
N ARG A 247 18.07 -29.85 21.23
CA ARG A 247 18.41 -31.26 21.51
C ARG A 247 17.18 -32.16 21.43
N CYS A 248 16.43 -32.10 20.32
CA CYS A 248 15.34 -33.05 20.07
C CYS A 248 15.90 -34.26 19.33
N ASP A 249 15.35 -35.45 19.60
CA ASP A 249 15.78 -36.69 18.93
C ASP A 249 15.76 -36.52 17.40
N GLN A 250 16.86 -36.90 16.76
CA GLN A 250 17.08 -36.74 15.32
C GLN A 250 16.29 -37.77 14.48
N SER A 251 15.46 -38.57 15.12
CA SER A 251 14.54 -39.49 14.46
C SER A 251 13.43 -38.69 13.76
N GLU A 252 12.97 -39.13 12.60
CA GLU A 252 11.86 -38.55 11.83
C GLU A 252 12.16 -37.27 11.02
N LEU A 253 13.20 -37.28 10.18
CA LEU A 253 13.12 -36.53 8.92
C LEU A 253 13.19 -37.53 7.78
N SER A 254 12.03 -37.82 7.18
CA SER A 254 11.93 -38.67 6.00
C SER A 254 12.77 -38.08 4.84
N SER A 255 13.28 -38.95 3.97
CA SER A 255 14.19 -38.59 2.88
C SER A 255 13.59 -37.66 1.82
N THR A 256 12.26 -37.47 1.83
CA THR A 256 11.54 -36.46 1.07
C THR A 256 11.37 -35.20 1.90
N LYS A 257 11.95 -34.07 1.45
CA LYS A 257 11.74 -32.76 2.08
C LYS A 257 10.22 -32.46 2.11
N PRO A 258 9.62 -32.25 3.28
CA PRO A 258 8.19 -31.96 3.38
C PRO A 258 7.88 -30.57 2.82
N ASN A 259 6.68 -30.39 2.29
CA ASN A 259 6.15 -29.06 1.96
C ASN A 259 5.98 -28.26 3.25
N ILE A 260 6.32 -26.98 3.20
CA ILE A 260 6.24 -26.09 4.35
C ILE A 260 5.52 -24.83 3.94
N TYR A 261 4.65 -24.38 4.83
CA TYR A 261 3.81 -23.24 4.62
C TYR A 261 3.99 -22.23 5.75
N LEU A 262 4.03 -20.95 5.38
CA LEU A 262 3.92 -19.83 6.30
C LEU A 262 2.48 -19.34 6.28
N PHE A 263 1.86 -19.25 7.45
CA PHE A 263 0.55 -18.65 7.64
C PHE A 263 0.70 -17.31 8.33
N VAL A 264 0.00 -16.31 7.81
CA VAL A 264 0.02 -14.94 8.31
C VAL A 264 -1.40 -14.49 8.58
N GLN A 265 -1.63 -13.93 9.77
CA GLN A 265 -2.92 -13.40 10.17
C GLN A 265 -3.28 -12.14 9.39
N PRO A 266 -4.57 -11.93 9.09
CA PRO A 266 -5.01 -10.65 8.55
C PRO A 266 -4.72 -9.55 9.57
N PRO A 267 -4.38 -8.33 9.13
CA PRO A 267 -4.34 -7.17 9.99
C PRO A 267 -5.73 -6.87 10.58
N PRO A 268 -5.78 -6.10 11.69
CA PRO A 268 -7.04 -5.65 12.26
C PRO A 268 -7.81 -4.78 11.27
N ALA A 269 -9.14 -4.84 11.33
CA ALA A 269 -9.99 -3.99 10.50
C ALA A 269 -10.11 -2.56 11.06
N GLN A 270 -9.90 -2.41 12.37
CA GLN A 270 -10.08 -1.18 13.11
C GLN A 270 -8.83 -0.81 13.91
N PHE A 271 -8.65 0.49 14.13
CA PHE A 271 -7.50 1.01 14.85
C PHE A 271 -7.44 0.54 16.31
N SER A 272 -8.58 0.48 17.00
CA SER A 272 -8.68 0.06 18.40
C SER A 272 -8.22 -1.39 18.63
N GLU A 273 -8.25 -2.22 17.59
CA GLU A 273 -7.82 -3.62 17.63
C GLU A 273 -6.30 -3.77 17.48
N ILE A 274 -5.58 -2.73 16.99
CA ILE A 274 -4.14 -2.80 16.68
C ILE A 274 -3.34 -3.30 17.87
N GLU A 275 -3.50 -2.71 19.06
CA GLU A 275 -2.66 -3.10 20.19
C GLU A 275 -2.83 -4.56 20.61
N SER A 276 -4.05 -5.09 20.52
CA SER A 276 -4.33 -6.49 20.78
C SER A 276 -3.67 -7.40 19.73
N TRP A 277 -3.76 -6.99 18.46
CA TRP A 277 -3.16 -7.69 17.34
C TRP A 277 -1.62 -7.69 17.38
N LEU A 278 -1.00 -6.56 17.72
CA LEU A 278 0.46 -6.44 17.89
C LEU A 278 1.02 -7.40 18.96
N ARG A 279 0.22 -7.70 19.98
CA ARG A 279 0.57 -8.62 21.08
C ARG A 279 0.26 -10.08 20.75
N SER A 280 -0.51 -10.33 19.68
CA SER A 280 -0.89 -11.67 19.23
C SER A 280 0.22 -12.36 18.43
N GLN A 281 0.04 -13.64 18.14
CA GLN A 281 0.88 -14.35 17.19
C GLN A 281 0.42 -14.08 15.75
N VAL A 282 1.11 -13.16 15.06
CA VAL A 282 0.76 -12.74 13.70
C VAL A 282 1.13 -13.79 12.63
N SER A 283 2.09 -14.67 12.89
CA SER A 283 2.49 -15.69 11.92
C SER A 283 2.97 -16.99 12.57
N TYR A 284 2.87 -18.07 11.81
CA TYR A 284 3.35 -19.39 12.20
C TYR A 284 3.66 -20.27 10.99
N TRP A 285 4.49 -21.29 11.23
CA TRP A 285 4.85 -22.30 10.23
C TRP A 285 3.98 -23.55 10.43
N SER A 286 3.67 -24.26 9.35
CA SER A 286 3.04 -25.58 9.40
C SER A 286 3.49 -26.45 8.22
N PHE A 287 3.33 -27.77 8.37
CA PHE A 287 3.41 -28.72 7.26
C PHE A 287 2.07 -28.91 6.56
N ASP A 288 0.97 -28.55 7.22
CA ASP A 288 -0.37 -28.74 6.69
C ASP A 288 -0.69 -27.61 5.72
N GLU A 289 -1.32 -27.96 4.61
CA GLU A 289 -1.68 -27.00 3.57
C GLU A 289 -2.80 -26.03 4.04
N ASP A 290 -3.58 -26.42 5.04
CA ASP A 290 -4.64 -25.65 5.68
C ASP A 290 -4.22 -24.95 6.99
N GLY A 291 -3.03 -25.26 7.50
CA GLY A 291 -2.45 -24.61 8.68
C GLY A 291 -3.02 -25.09 10.01
N VAL A 292 -3.73 -26.23 10.05
CA VAL A 292 -4.39 -26.72 11.27
C VAL A 292 -3.39 -26.97 12.40
N ASN A 293 -2.23 -27.59 12.12
CA ASN A 293 -1.24 -27.88 13.15
C ASN A 293 -0.04 -26.93 13.04
N GLN A 294 0.07 -26.01 14.01
CA GLN A 294 1.25 -25.16 14.13
C GLN A 294 2.51 -25.99 14.43
N MET A 295 3.57 -25.72 13.67
CA MET A 295 4.89 -26.29 13.87
C MET A 295 5.50 -25.82 15.19
N SER A 296 6.00 -26.77 15.98
CA SER A 296 6.70 -26.46 17.22
C SER A 296 8.00 -25.69 16.98
N GLU A 297 8.41 -24.87 17.95
CA GLU A 297 9.63 -24.06 17.82
C GLU A 297 10.88 -24.93 17.61
N CYS A 298 10.93 -26.10 18.25
CA CYS A 298 12.01 -27.07 18.07
C CYS A 298 12.10 -27.58 16.63
N THR A 299 10.97 -27.94 16.03
CA THR A 299 10.92 -28.40 14.64
C THR A 299 11.31 -27.30 13.68
N ARG A 300 10.81 -26.06 13.90
CA ARG A 300 11.19 -24.88 13.12
C ARG A 300 12.70 -24.64 13.16
N LYS A 301 13.31 -24.69 14.35
CA LYS A 301 14.78 -24.55 14.54
C LYS A 301 15.55 -25.67 13.86
N ARG A 302 15.09 -26.93 13.98
CA ARG A 302 15.69 -28.11 13.32
C ARG A 302 15.72 -27.97 11.80
N LEU A 303 14.68 -27.37 11.23
CA LEU A 303 14.57 -27.10 9.80
C LEU A 303 15.26 -25.80 9.36
N HIS A 304 15.90 -25.09 10.29
CA HIS A 304 16.51 -23.77 10.06
C HIS A 304 15.54 -22.75 9.44
N LEU A 305 14.25 -22.88 9.70
CA LEU A 305 13.27 -21.93 9.20
C LEU A 305 13.43 -20.59 9.94
N PRO A 306 13.32 -19.45 9.23
CA PRO A 306 13.40 -18.14 9.84
C PRO A 306 12.26 -17.91 10.83
N ARG A 307 12.47 -17.03 11.80
CA ARG A 307 11.37 -16.51 12.61
C ARG A 307 10.77 -15.31 11.88
N VAL A 308 9.46 -15.30 11.70
CA VAL A 308 8.76 -14.16 11.14
C VAL A 308 8.20 -13.37 12.31
N GLU A 309 8.64 -12.12 12.45
CA GLU A 309 8.22 -11.25 13.55
C GLU A 309 7.76 -9.91 13.00
N LEU A 310 6.80 -9.30 13.68
CA LEU A 310 6.47 -7.91 13.45
C LEU A 310 7.60 -7.01 13.94
N ASP A 311 8.10 -6.15 13.05
CA ASP A 311 9.22 -5.24 13.31
C ASP A 311 8.71 -3.87 13.74
N PHE A 312 7.87 -3.27 12.89
CA PHE A 312 7.15 -2.04 13.18
C PHE A 312 5.82 -2.04 12.43
N ALA A 313 4.91 -1.20 12.90
CA ALA A 313 3.65 -0.93 12.23
C ALA A 313 3.37 0.57 12.27
N PHE A 314 2.68 1.10 11.27
CA PHE A 314 2.24 2.48 11.32
C PHE A 314 0.88 2.67 10.65
N VAL A 315 0.18 3.72 11.06
CA VAL A 315 -1.02 4.20 10.38
C VAL A 315 -0.70 5.45 9.57
N ARG A 316 -1.20 5.48 8.33
CA ARG A 316 -1.13 6.61 7.42
C ARG A 316 -2.54 7.09 7.09
N ILE A 317 -2.66 8.38 6.83
CA ILE A 317 -3.86 8.99 6.30
C ILE A 317 -3.51 9.56 4.93
N HIS A 318 -4.17 9.04 3.90
CA HIS A 318 -3.94 9.40 2.51
C HIS A 318 -5.09 10.26 2.01
N SER A 319 -4.78 11.41 1.44
CA SER A 319 -5.70 12.20 0.64
C SER A 319 -5.12 12.43 -0.75
N TRP A 320 -5.94 12.87 -1.69
CA TRP A 320 -5.48 13.24 -3.03
C TRP A 320 -5.80 14.70 -3.30
N PRO A 321 -4.88 15.46 -3.92
CA PRO A 321 -5.16 16.82 -4.35
C PRO A 321 -6.32 16.87 -5.35
N GLN A 322 -7.02 18.01 -5.41
CA GLN A 322 -8.14 18.21 -6.33
C GLN A 322 -7.80 17.90 -7.80
N TYR A 323 -6.60 18.30 -8.26
CA TYR A 323 -6.17 18.05 -9.64
C TYR A 323 -6.13 16.56 -10.02
N VAL A 324 -5.94 15.65 -9.05
CA VAL A 324 -5.96 14.21 -9.28
C VAL A 324 -7.37 13.76 -9.64
N TYR A 325 -8.36 14.24 -8.88
CA TYR A 325 -9.76 13.94 -9.15
C TYR A 325 -10.20 14.55 -10.49
N ASP A 326 -9.82 15.81 -10.78
CA ASP A 326 -10.15 16.46 -12.06
C ASP A 326 -9.54 15.73 -13.26
N ALA A 327 -8.30 15.25 -13.12
CA ALA A 327 -7.61 14.47 -14.15
C ALA A 327 -8.30 13.11 -14.39
N LEU A 328 -8.69 12.42 -13.31
CA LEU A 328 -9.43 11.15 -13.40
C LEU A 328 -10.81 11.34 -14.02
N TYR A 329 -11.51 12.42 -13.68
CA TYR A 329 -12.79 12.78 -14.31
C TYR A 329 -12.62 12.93 -15.83
N THR A 330 -11.66 13.76 -16.23
CA THR A 330 -11.37 14.03 -17.65
C THR A 330 -10.98 12.74 -18.39
N TRP A 331 -10.18 11.89 -17.76
CA TRP A 331 -9.79 10.60 -18.31
C TRP A 331 -10.99 9.68 -18.53
N GLN A 332 -11.84 9.51 -17.52
CA GLN A 332 -13.03 8.65 -17.60
C GLN A 332 -13.98 9.10 -18.70
N VAL A 333 -14.27 10.40 -18.80
CA VAL A 333 -15.09 10.97 -19.88
C VAL A 333 -14.46 10.72 -21.25
N ALA A 334 -13.16 10.95 -21.40
CA ALA A 334 -12.47 10.72 -22.68
C ALA A 334 -12.42 9.25 -23.09
N ARG A 335 -12.54 8.32 -22.14
CA ARG A 335 -12.66 6.88 -22.35
C ARG A 335 -14.12 6.43 -22.57
N GLY A 336 -15.08 7.35 -22.50
CA GLY A 336 -16.50 7.08 -22.71
C GLY A 336 -17.23 6.51 -21.49
N PHE A 337 -16.62 6.57 -20.30
CA PHE A 337 -17.30 6.25 -19.05
C PHE A 337 -18.03 7.47 -18.49
N ASP A 338 -19.14 7.25 -17.79
CA ASP A 338 -19.78 8.27 -16.95
C ASP A 338 -19.10 8.26 -15.57
N PRO A 339 -18.39 9.34 -15.17
CA PRO A 339 -17.74 9.41 -13.87
C PRO A 339 -18.68 9.30 -12.67
N ASN A 340 -19.98 9.52 -12.88
CA ASN A 340 -21.00 9.40 -11.84
C ASN A 340 -21.49 7.97 -11.65
N THR A 341 -20.80 6.98 -12.22
CA THR A 341 -21.17 5.56 -12.16
C THR A 341 -19.94 4.70 -11.83
N PRO A 342 -20.12 3.50 -11.24
CA PRO A 342 -19.01 2.60 -10.92
C PRO A 342 -18.46 1.81 -12.12
N GLU A 343 -18.88 2.05 -13.36
CA GLU A 343 -18.52 1.17 -14.48
C GLU A 343 -17.04 1.26 -14.88
N PHE A 344 -16.37 2.37 -14.60
CA PHE A 344 -14.92 2.44 -14.77
C PHE A 344 -14.20 1.47 -13.82
N ALA A 345 -14.56 1.48 -12.53
CA ALA A 345 -14.05 0.52 -11.54
C ALA A 345 -14.33 -0.94 -11.95
N ARG A 346 -15.58 -1.21 -12.39
CA ARG A 346 -16.02 -2.53 -12.87
C ARG A 346 -15.20 -3.01 -14.06
N SER A 347 -14.91 -2.12 -15.01
CA SER A 347 -14.11 -2.44 -16.21
C SER A 347 -12.68 -2.86 -15.88
N LEU A 348 -12.15 -2.39 -14.73
CA LEU A 348 -10.82 -2.70 -14.22
C LEU A 348 -10.81 -3.87 -13.23
N GLY A 349 -11.98 -4.43 -12.91
CA GLY A 349 -12.12 -5.55 -11.97
C GLY A 349 -11.97 -5.15 -10.50
N TYR A 350 -12.06 -3.86 -10.17
CA TYR A 350 -12.04 -3.39 -8.79
C TYR A 350 -13.40 -3.63 -8.10
N PRO A 351 -13.41 -3.80 -6.76
CA PRO A 351 -14.65 -3.87 -5.99
C PRO A 351 -15.46 -2.59 -6.13
N ILE A 352 -16.78 -2.73 -6.15
CA ILE A 352 -17.70 -1.59 -6.11
C ILE A 352 -17.87 -1.19 -4.66
N LEU A 353 -17.56 0.07 -4.36
CA LEU A 353 -17.63 0.58 -3.02
C LEU A 353 -19.05 1.04 -2.69
N GLU A 354 -19.46 0.83 -1.44
CA GLU A 354 -20.80 1.13 -0.96
C GLU A 354 -20.82 2.45 -0.21
N PRO A 355 -21.70 3.41 -0.56
CA PRO A 355 -21.90 4.61 0.24
C PRO A 355 -22.31 4.23 1.67
N VAL A 356 -21.73 4.91 2.66
CA VAL A 356 -22.13 4.73 4.07
C VAL A 356 -23.22 5.76 4.36
N THR A 357 -24.47 5.29 4.44
CA THR A 357 -25.65 6.10 4.81
C THR A 357 -25.73 6.38 6.30
#